data_AF-A0A4Z0YD74-F1
#
_entry.id   AF-A0A4Z0YD74-F1
#
_cell.length_a   1.000
_cell.length_b   1.000
_cell.length_c   1.000
_cell.angle_alpha   90.00
_cell.angle_beta   90.00
_cell.angle_gamma   90.00
#
_symmetry.space_group_name_H-M   'P 1'
#
loop_
_entity.id
_entity.type
_entity.pdbx_description
1 polymer ?
#
loop_
_entity_poly.entity_id
_entity_poly.type
_entity_poly.pdbx_seq_one_letter_code
_entity_poly.pdbx_strand_id
1 'polypeptide(L)'
;MALSYFNPLVTTTADLRRMLDSQQITSVQIVEQYLEQIDRYEPVLNALASIAPRDSLRRIAESLDDERRGGRVRSPLHGIPIVLKVLCPISPDAFITASDLGMPTCAGAAVFAGAKASKNGAIVQMLVDAGLIILAKGNMTEYAGMKTEEMMPGWSAYGDQTISPYVGPIKRNEKILGHSAPGGSSSGPAVAVAAGFSPLAMGTDRDNRVDRNPLLDILDLSELNIDGKDAIMPIAFWDFKHIGIPTFIEGFSDAPVASLEEIVRFNEQNQNLTMPEPFTKQDQLLRALDIAGTSEEIAQLKRRLRETGKSIINRVLDAENVNCIAAPADSAICIYTAAAGYPHITIPLKKLNYNGRPFGICVMARENDEAVLLRFMAAYESMTAPRSVPSLVF
;
A
#
# COMPACT_ATOMS: atom_id res chain seq x y z
N MET A 1 -13.42 14.00 29.18
CA MET A 1 -13.53 12.93 28.17
C MET A 1 -13.67 13.62 26.83
N ALA A 2 -12.76 13.36 25.88
CA ALA A 2 -12.97 13.80 24.50
C ALA A 2 -14.28 13.18 23.98
N LEU A 3 -15.07 13.95 23.26
CA LEU A 3 -16.32 13.47 22.65
C LEU A 3 -15.94 12.51 21.52
N SER A 4 -16.18 11.22 21.70
CA SER A 4 -16.05 10.25 20.62
C SER A 4 -17.32 10.30 19.77
N TYR A 5 -17.25 10.90 18.58
CA TYR A 5 -18.40 11.01 17.67
C TYR A 5 -18.79 9.67 17.03
N PHE A 6 -17.80 8.80 16.77
CA PHE A 6 -18.00 7.44 16.25
C PHE A 6 -16.96 6.45 16.82
N ASN A 7 -16.88 5.21 16.34
CA ASN A 7 -15.79 4.29 16.71
C ASN A 7 -14.85 4.10 15.50
N PRO A 8 -13.61 4.61 15.55
CA PRO A 8 -12.72 4.63 14.39
C PRO A 8 -12.29 3.23 13.93
N LEU A 9 -12.47 2.20 14.75
CA LEU A 9 -12.13 0.82 14.41
C LEU A 9 -13.17 0.11 13.54
N VAL A 10 -14.42 0.55 13.57
CA VAL A 10 -15.55 -0.19 12.96
C VAL A 10 -16.49 0.67 12.13
N THR A 11 -16.52 1.98 12.35
CA THR A 11 -17.36 2.89 11.55
C THR A 11 -16.85 2.94 10.12
N THR A 12 -17.72 2.61 9.17
CA THR A 12 -17.37 2.55 7.75
C THR A 12 -17.45 3.92 7.09
N THR A 13 -16.85 4.07 5.90
CA THR A 13 -17.02 5.27 5.08
C THR A 13 -18.49 5.54 4.74
N ALA A 14 -19.29 4.50 4.54
CA ALA A 14 -20.73 4.63 4.28
C ALA A 14 -21.48 5.17 5.51
N ASP A 15 -21.07 4.79 6.72
CA ASP A 15 -21.62 5.34 7.97
C ASP A 15 -21.26 6.82 8.12
N LEU A 16 -19.98 7.16 7.95
CA LEU A 16 -19.52 8.56 8.03
C LEU A 16 -20.22 9.45 7.01
N ARG A 17 -20.39 8.98 5.77
CA ARG A 17 -21.17 9.68 4.74
C ARG A 17 -22.60 9.93 5.22
N ARG A 18 -23.29 8.92 5.76
CA ARG A 18 -24.67 9.07 6.26
C ARG A 18 -24.73 10.06 7.42
N MET A 19 -23.75 10.06 8.32
CA MET A 19 -23.66 11.01 9.44
C MET A 19 -23.42 12.45 8.95
N LEU A 20 -22.57 12.65 7.93
CA LEU A 20 -22.37 13.95 7.27
C LEU A 20 -23.63 14.43 6.55
N ASP A 21 -24.27 13.55 5.76
CA ASP A 21 -25.46 13.86 4.98
C ASP A 21 -26.66 14.21 5.89
N SER A 22 -26.74 13.59 7.07
CA SER A 22 -27.75 13.90 8.10
C SER A 22 -27.33 14.98 9.10
N GLN A 23 -26.19 15.65 8.87
CA GLN A 23 -25.66 16.73 9.72
C GLN A 23 -25.43 16.33 11.19
N GLN A 24 -25.23 15.04 11.46
CA GLN A 24 -24.91 14.54 12.80
C GLN A 24 -23.46 14.84 13.19
N ILE A 25 -22.56 14.87 12.19
CA ILE A 25 -21.15 15.21 12.34
C ILE A 25 -20.69 16.11 11.20
N THR A 26 -19.53 16.74 11.38
CA THR A 26 -18.83 17.51 10.34
C THR A 26 -17.53 16.83 9.92
N SER A 27 -16.98 17.20 8.77
CA SER A 27 -15.68 16.71 8.29
C SER A 27 -14.57 17.11 9.26
N VAL A 28 -14.67 18.29 9.89
CA VAL A 28 -13.75 18.72 10.96
C VAL A 28 -13.75 17.73 12.12
N GLN A 29 -14.94 17.35 12.62
CA GLN A 29 -15.07 16.40 13.72
C GLN A 29 -14.54 15.01 13.36
N ILE A 30 -14.72 14.58 12.10
CA ILE A 30 -14.13 13.34 11.59
C ILE A 30 -12.60 13.40 11.64
N VAL A 31 -12.01 14.47 11.10
CA VAL A 31 -10.56 14.65 11.07
C VAL A 31 -9.98 14.72 12.49
N GLU A 32 -10.59 15.51 13.39
CA GLU A 32 -10.16 15.63 14.78
C GLU A 32 -10.18 14.28 15.49
N GLN A 33 -11.24 13.49 15.31
CA GLN A 33 -11.34 12.18 15.93
C GLN A 33 -10.27 11.19 15.42
N TYR A 34 -9.97 11.21 14.12
CA TYR A 34 -8.89 10.38 13.57
C TYR A 34 -7.50 10.85 14.04
N LEU A 35 -7.27 12.16 14.17
CA LEU A 35 -6.04 12.70 14.73
C LEU A 35 -5.85 12.31 16.21
N GLU A 36 -6.91 12.28 17.02
CA GLU A 36 -6.84 11.78 18.39
C GLU A 36 -6.47 10.29 18.48
N GLN A 37 -6.98 9.48 17.55
CA GLN A 37 -6.62 8.06 17.45
C GLN A 37 -5.14 7.91 17.05
N ILE A 38 -4.68 8.71 16.09
CA ILE A 38 -3.28 8.75 15.63
C ILE A 38 -2.37 9.14 16.79
N ASP A 39 -2.66 10.22 17.53
CA ASP A 39 -1.85 10.66 18.67
C ASP A 39 -1.65 9.56 19.71
N ARG A 40 -2.67 8.72 19.91
CA ARG A 40 -2.66 7.67 20.92
C ARG A 40 -1.81 6.47 20.52
N TYR A 41 -1.82 6.06 19.25
CA TYR A 41 -1.27 4.76 18.84
C TYR A 41 -0.18 4.84 17.78
N GLU A 42 -0.07 5.92 17.02
CA GLU A 42 1.01 6.07 16.03
C GLU A 42 2.40 6.01 16.67
N PRO A 43 2.67 6.60 17.87
CA PRO A 43 3.98 6.51 18.50
C PRO A 43 4.48 5.08 18.79
N VAL A 44 3.60 4.09 18.80
CA VAL A 44 3.96 2.67 19.00
C VAL A 44 3.81 1.84 17.72
N LEU A 45 3.06 2.33 16.73
CA LEU A 45 2.77 1.60 15.50
C LEU A 45 3.68 1.99 14.32
N ASN A 46 4.24 3.20 14.28
CA ASN A 46 5.07 3.70 13.18
C ASN A 46 4.45 3.40 11.79
N ALA A 47 3.13 3.57 11.68
CA ALA A 47 2.37 3.28 10.47
C ALA A 47 2.32 4.48 9.52
N LEU A 48 2.57 5.70 10.00
CA LEU A 48 2.51 6.94 9.27
C LEU A 48 3.91 7.54 9.17
N ALA A 49 4.43 7.64 7.96
CA ALA A 49 5.70 8.31 7.67
C ALA A 49 5.59 9.83 7.86
N SER A 50 4.43 10.41 7.60
CA SER A 50 4.18 11.83 7.82
C SER A 50 2.69 12.10 7.97
N ILE A 51 2.32 13.06 8.81
CA ILE A 51 0.94 13.50 9.01
C ILE A 51 0.84 14.94 8.49
N ALA A 52 -0.24 15.26 7.78
CA ALA A 52 -0.44 16.63 7.30
C ALA A 52 -0.55 17.62 8.47
N PRO A 53 -0.12 18.89 8.30
CA PRO A 53 -0.25 19.90 9.34
C PRO A 53 -1.71 20.07 9.79
N ARG A 54 -1.94 20.05 11.11
CA ARG A 54 -3.30 20.09 11.70
C ARG A 54 -4.11 21.28 11.24
N ASP A 55 -3.50 22.47 11.18
CA ASP A 55 -4.17 23.68 10.73
C ASP A 55 -4.57 23.61 9.24
N SER A 56 -3.78 22.93 8.41
CA SER A 56 -4.14 22.67 7.02
C SER A 56 -5.30 21.68 6.91
N LEU A 57 -5.23 20.57 7.64
CA LEU A 57 -6.31 19.58 7.69
C LEU A 57 -7.63 20.18 8.15
N ARG A 58 -7.60 21.00 9.21
CA ARG A 58 -8.76 21.69 9.73
C ARG A 58 -9.35 22.65 8.71
N ARG A 59 -8.54 23.52 8.08
CA ARG A 59 -9.01 24.45 7.03
C ARG A 59 -9.64 23.73 5.84
N ILE A 60 -9.03 22.62 5.39
CA ILE A 60 -9.58 21.81 4.29
C ILE A 60 -10.93 21.21 4.69
N ALA A 61 -11.02 20.64 5.89
CA ALA A 61 -12.25 20.08 6.42
C ALA A 61 -13.36 21.13 6.57
N GLU A 62 -13.05 22.30 7.13
CA GLU A 62 -13.97 23.45 7.23
C GLU A 62 -14.48 23.87 5.85
N SER A 63 -13.58 23.99 4.85
CA SER A 63 -13.97 24.32 3.48
C SER A 63 -14.91 23.29 2.87
N LEU A 64 -14.68 21.99 3.10
CA LEU A 64 -15.54 20.92 2.60
C LEU A 64 -16.90 20.91 3.32
N ASP A 65 -16.93 21.23 4.61
CA ASP A 65 -18.17 21.41 5.36
C ASP A 65 -18.97 22.62 4.86
N ASP A 66 -18.31 23.73 4.52
CA ASP A 66 -18.92 24.93 3.93
C ASP A 66 -19.51 24.63 2.56
N GLU A 67 -18.78 23.89 1.72
CA GLU A 67 -19.29 23.40 0.44
C GLU A 67 -20.54 22.54 0.61
N ARG A 68 -20.52 21.60 1.55
CA ARG A 68 -21.67 20.74 1.87
C ARG A 68 -22.87 21.56 2.33
N ARG A 69 -22.69 22.55 3.22
CA ARG A 69 -23.78 23.45 3.67
C ARG A 69 -24.33 24.30 2.51
N GLY A 70 -23.48 24.65 1.55
CA GLY A 70 -23.87 25.33 0.31
C GLY A 70 -24.46 24.42 -0.77
N GLY A 71 -24.69 23.13 -0.49
CA GLY A 71 -25.25 22.16 -1.45
C GLY A 71 -24.25 21.67 -2.51
N ARG A 72 -22.96 21.94 -2.36
CA ARG A 72 -21.88 21.51 -3.27
C ARG A 72 -21.17 20.29 -2.70
N VAL A 73 -21.72 19.10 -2.95
CA VAL A 73 -21.07 17.83 -2.60
C VAL A 73 -20.34 17.31 -3.84
N ARG A 74 -19.01 17.16 -3.77
CA ARG A 74 -18.18 16.78 -4.91
C ARG A 74 -18.33 15.32 -5.31
N SER A 75 -18.47 14.44 -4.33
CA SER A 75 -18.64 13.00 -4.53
C SER A 75 -19.23 12.31 -3.29
N PRO A 76 -19.56 11.00 -3.34
CA PRO A 76 -19.90 10.22 -2.15
C PRO A 76 -18.83 10.19 -1.04
N LEU A 77 -17.59 10.60 -1.34
CA LEU A 77 -16.44 10.62 -0.43
C LEU A 77 -16.10 12.03 0.07
N HIS A 78 -16.94 13.02 -0.22
CA HIS A 78 -16.74 14.41 0.17
C HIS A 78 -16.63 14.59 1.70
N GLY A 79 -15.49 15.10 2.17
CA GLY A 79 -15.19 15.29 3.59
C GLY A 79 -14.59 14.07 4.30
N ILE A 80 -14.34 12.98 3.58
CA ILE A 80 -13.80 11.74 4.16
C ILE A 80 -12.26 11.75 4.12
N PRO A 81 -11.56 11.43 5.23
CA PRO A 81 -10.12 11.33 5.24
C PRO A 81 -9.62 10.04 4.58
N ILE A 82 -8.40 10.10 4.03
CA ILE A 82 -7.69 8.96 3.44
C ILE A 82 -6.20 9.02 3.76
N VAL A 83 -5.59 7.86 4.00
CA VAL A 83 -4.12 7.71 4.10
C VAL A 83 -3.55 7.20 2.78
N LEU A 84 -2.50 7.83 2.28
CA LEU A 84 -1.84 7.40 1.04
C LEU A 84 -0.47 6.83 1.34
N LYS A 85 -0.08 5.71 0.71
CA LYS A 85 1.30 5.20 0.82
C LYS A 85 2.32 6.28 0.47
N VAL A 86 3.46 6.29 1.19
CA VAL A 86 4.54 7.25 0.96
C VAL A 86 5.27 7.08 -0.38
N LEU A 87 4.99 6.00 -1.14
CA LEU A 87 4.93 5.88 -2.64
C LEU A 87 5.18 4.43 -3.17
N CYS A 88 5.01 4.15 -4.47
CA CYS A 88 5.84 3.18 -5.21
C CYS A 88 6.40 3.84 -6.49
N PRO A 89 7.73 3.81 -6.74
CA PRO A 89 8.33 4.52 -7.86
C PRO A 89 7.97 3.91 -9.22
N ILE A 90 7.39 2.71 -9.33
CA ILE A 90 7.29 1.96 -10.60
C ILE A 90 6.08 2.39 -11.47
N SER A 91 5.26 3.34 -11.00
CA SER A 91 4.14 3.93 -11.79
C SER A 91 4.35 5.43 -11.96
N PRO A 92 4.02 5.99 -13.15
CA PRO A 92 3.96 7.45 -13.33
C PRO A 92 2.92 8.12 -12.43
N ASP A 93 1.95 7.36 -11.93
CA ASP A 93 0.91 7.82 -11.01
C ASP A 93 1.35 7.72 -9.55
N ALA A 94 2.54 8.26 -9.29
CA ALA A 94 3.09 8.35 -7.97
C ALA A 94 2.13 9.12 -7.04
N PHE A 95 1.94 8.66 -5.79
CA PHE A 95 1.19 9.39 -4.76
C PHE A 95 1.95 10.66 -4.29
N ILE A 96 2.52 11.42 -5.22
CA ILE A 96 3.20 12.68 -4.97
C ILE A 96 2.17 13.68 -4.48
N THR A 97 2.42 14.20 -3.30
CA THR A 97 1.69 15.32 -2.72
C THR A 97 2.46 16.61 -2.98
N ALA A 98 1.76 17.64 -3.41
CA ALA A 98 2.32 18.99 -3.49
C ALA A 98 2.87 19.41 -2.11
N SER A 99 3.99 20.13 -2.09
CA SER A 99 4.67 20.48 -0.84
C SER A 99 3.87 21.41 0.07
N ASP A 100 2.87 22.12 -0.45
CA ASP A 100 1.93 22.94 0.34
C ASP A 100 0.98 22.12 1.23
N LEU A 101 0.79 20.84 0.92
CA LEU A 101 0.12 19.87 1.81
C LEU A 101 0.97 19.53 3.04
N GLY A 102 2.24 19.93 3.08
CA GLY A 102 3.11 19.78 4.24
C GLY A 102 3.51 18.33 4.55
N MET A 103 3.38 17.42 3.57
CA MET A 103 3.77 16.02 3.70
C MET A 103 4.80 15.66 2.63
N PRO A 104 5.99 15.14 3.00
CA PRO A 104 6.98 14.70 2.04
C PRO A 104 6.55 13.40 1.35
N THR A 105 7.00 13.24 0.11
CA THR A 105 6.92 11.99 -0.64
C THR A 105 8.33 11.47 -0.82
N CYS A 106 8.66 10.34 -0.20
CA CYS A 106 10.05 9.86 -0.13
C CYS A 106 10.26 8.39 -0.46
N ALA A 107 9.19 7.62 -0.76
CA ALA A 107 9.27 6.17 -0.98
C ALA A 107 9.94 5.38 0.19
N GLY A 108 9.90 5.94 1.40
CA GLY A 108 10.58 5.41 2.59
C GLY A 108 12.08 5.72 2.66
N ALA A 109 12.62 6.43 1.68
CA ALA A 109 14.05 6.64 1.56
C ALA A 109 14.49 7.99 2.12
N ALA A 110 15.57 7.98 2.90
CA ALA A 110 16.14 9.16 3.52
C ALA A 110 16.58 10.22 2.50
N VAL A 111 17.07 9.80 1.32
CA VAL A 111 17.55 10.72 0.27
C VAL A 111 16.45 11.68 -0.20
N PHE A 112 15.20 11.23 -0.28
CA PHE A 112 14.06 12.04 -0.73
C PHE A 112 13.29 12.73 0.40
N ALA A 113 13.76 12.66 1.65
CA ALA A 113 13.05 13.20 2.82
C ALA A 113 12.72 14.71 2.69
N GLY A 114 13.58 15.47 2.01
CA GLY A 114 13.42 16.91 1.77
C GLY A 114 12.94 17.29 0.36
N ALA A 115 12.65 16.31 -0.50
CA ALA A 115 12.30 16.56 -1.90
C ALA A 115 10.96 17.32 -1.99
N LYS A 116 10.92 18.34 -2.86
CA LYS A 116 9.75 19.22 -3.03
C LYS A 116 9.05 18.95 -4.35
N ALA A 117 7.72 18.92 -4.32
CA ALA A 117 6.87 18.78 -5.49
C ALA A 117 5.96 20.01 -5.60
N SER A 118 5.87 20.58 -6.80
CA SER A 118 5.05 21.77 -7.07
C SER A 118 3.57 21.46 -7.26
N LYS A 119 3.23 20.19 -7.52
CA LYS A 119 1.85 19.74 -7.78
C LYS A 119 1.63 18.31 -7.29
N ASN A 120 0.36 17.96 -7.12
CA ASN A 120 -0.07 16.60 -6.87
C ASN A 120 0.15 15.73 -8.11
N GLY A 121 0.42 14.44 -7.89
CA GLY A 121 0.27 13.41 -8.91
C GLY A 121 -1.20 13.24 -9.32
N ALA A 122 -1.47 12.66 -10.50
CA ALA A 122 -2.81 12.58 -11.07
C ALA A 122 -3.84 11.92 -10.13
N ILE A 123 -3.50 10.76 -9.55
CA ILE A 123 -4.40 10.07 -8.61
C ILE A 123 -4.66 10.90 -7.34
N VAL A 124 -3.63 11.56 -6.80
CA VAL A 124 -3.80 12.42 -5.61
C VAL A 124 -4.74 13.58 -5.93
N GLN A 125 -4.58 14.20 -7.11
CA GLN A 125 -5.47 15.27 -7.54
C GLN A 125 -6.90 14.78 -7.74
N MET A 126 -7.12 13.59 -8.33
CA MET A 126 -8.45 12.98 -8.45
C MET A 126 -9.13 12.79 -7.09
N LEU A 127 -8.38 12.38 -6.06
CA LEU A 127 -8.92 12.22 -4.70
C LEU A 127 -9.30 13.57 -4.08
N VAL A 128 -8.47 14.59 -4.24
CA VAL A 128 -8.76 15.96 -3.76
C VAL A 128 -9.96 16.56 -4.50
N ASP A 129 -10.04 16.37 -5.81
CA ASP A 129 -11.16 16.83 -6.64
C ASP A 129 -12.47 16.12 -6.28
N ALA A 130 -12.40 14.84 -5.87
CA ALA A 130 -13.53 14.10 -5.31
C ALA A 130 -13.91 14.55 -3.89
N GLY A 131 -13.14 15.44 -3.26
CA GLY A 131 -13.41 15.99 -1.94
C GLY A 131 -12.88 15.14 -0.77
N LEU A 132 -11.92 14.24 -1.00
CA LEU A 132 -11.25 13.55 0.10
C LEU A 132 -10.19 14.44 0.75
N ILE A 133 -9.94 14.17 2.04
CA ILE A 133 -8.92 14.84 2.83
C ILE A 133 -7.71 13.92 2.95
N ILE A 134 -6.58 14.27 2.34
CA ILE A 134 -5.35 13.48 2.49
C ILE A 134 -4.79 13.71 3.90
N LEU A 135 -5.01 12.73 4.79
CA LEU A 135 -4.74 12.87 6.22
C LEU A 135 -3.24 12.71 6.54
N ALA A 136 -2.63 11.69 5.94
CA ALA A 136 -1.26 11.30 6.23
C ALA A 136 -0.67 10.46 5.07
N LYS A 137 0.66 10.35 5.09
CA LYS A 137 1.44 9.44 4.27
C LYS A 137 1.77 8.19 5.08
N GLY A 138 1.22 7.04 4.68
CA GLY A 138 1.51 5.76 5.33
C GLY A 138 2.93 5.29 5.03
N ASN A 139 3.63 4.80 6.05
CA ASN A 139 4.94 4.16 5.93
C ASN A 139 4.87 2.90 5.05
N MET A 140 6.03 2.39 4.64
CA MET A 140 6.13 1.32 3.66
C MET A 140 7.43 0.54 3.82
N THR A 141 7.52 -0.58 3.11
CA THR A 141 8.82 -1.21 2.85
C THR A 141 9.60 -0.38 1.84
N GLU A 142 10.79 0.10 2.18
CA GLU A 142 11.57 1.07 1.38
C GLU A 142 11.68 0.67 -0.11
N TYR A 143 11.49 1.65 -1.01
CA TYR A 143 11.44 1.42 -2.47
C TYR A 143 10.50 0.28 -2.90
N ALA A 144 9.44 0.03 -2.14
CA ALA A 144 8.50 -1.06 -2.32
C ALA A 144 9.14 -2.46 -2.25
N GLY A 145 10.24 -2.60 -1.50
CA GLY A 145 11.00 -3.86 -1.37
C GLY A 145 12.16 -4.00 -2.34
N MET A 146 12.48 -2.96 -3.12
CA MET A 146 13.56 -2.98 -4.12
C MET A 146 14.94 -2.60 -3.56
N LYS A 147 15.11 -2.52 -2.24
CA LYS A 147 16.40 -2.19 -1.62
C LYS A 147 17.30 -3.40 -1.40
N THR A 148 16.81 -4.35 -0.61
CA THR A 148 17.54 -5.56 -0.23
C THR A 148 16.56 -6.70 0.03
N GLU A 149 16.96 -7.94 -0.25
CA GLU A 149 16.14 -9.13 0.04
C GLU A 149 15.95 -9.35 1.54
N GLU A 150 16.86 -8.84 2.36
CA GLU A 150 16.90 -9.08 3.80
C GLU A 150 16.00 -8.12 4.60
N MET A 151 15.37 -7.16 3.93
CA MET A 151 14.57 -6.12 4.58
C MET A 151 13.26 -6.67 5.14
N MET A 152 13.00 -6.40 6.43
CA MET A 152 11.72 -6.74 7.04
C MET A 152 10.60 -5.87 6.42
N PRO A 153 9.47 -6.48 6.00
CA PRO A 153 8.32 -5.73 5.53
C PRO A 153 7.87 -4.67 6.54
N GLY A 154 7.64 -3.48 6.04
CA GLY A 154 7.22 -2.31 6.81
C GLY A 154 8.37 -1.49 7.38
N TRP A 155 9.61 -1.88 7.16
CA TRP A 155 10.76 -1.04 7.50
C TRP A 155 11.14 -0.09 6.35
N SER A 156 11.46 1.14 6.70
CA SER A 156 12.16 2.07 5.82
C SER A 156 13.10 2.99 6.59
N ALA A 157 14.17 3.47 5.93
CA ALA A 157 15.09 4.41 6.56
C ALA A 157 14.42 5.71 7.01
N TYR A 158 13.32 6.12 6.37
CA TYR A 158 12.58 7.33 6.71
C TYR A 158 11.54 7.12 7.83
N GLY A 159 10.77 6.03 7.77
CA GLY A 159 9.62 5.80 8.65
C GLY A 159 9.84 4.76 9.76
N ASP A 160 11.03 4.16 9.82
CA ASP A 160 11.36 3.03 10.70
C ASP A 160 10.42 1.82 10.48
N GLN A 161 10.42 0.85 11.39
CA GLN A 161 9.61 -0.36 11.32
C GLN A 161 8.14 -0.09 11.70
N THR A 162 7.23 -0.20 10.74
CA THR A 162 5.79 -0.33 11.01
C THR A 162 5.50 -1.59 11.82
N ILE A 163 4.63 -1.47 12.82
CA ILE A 163 4.25 -2.54 13.74
C ILE A 163 2.80 -2.96 13.50
N SER A 164 2.54 -4.27 13.54
CA SER A 164 1.18 -4.80 13.39
C SER A 164 0.34 -4.46 14.64
N PRO A 165 -0.86 -3.85 14.49
CA PRO A 165 -1.71 -3.51 15.63
C PRO A 165 -2.35 -4.75 16.27
N TYR A 166 -2.23 -5.92 15.64
CA TYR A 166 -2.79 -7.18 16.12
C TYR A 166 -1.79 -8.02 16.90
N VAL A 167 -0.50 -7.94 16.56
CA VAL A 167 0.54 -8.84 17.08
C VAL A 167 1.56 -8.09 17.94
N GLY A 168 1.84 -6.83 17.63
CA GLY A 168 2.86 -6.03 18.31
C GLY A 168 4.23 -6.13 17.62
N PRO A 169 5.32 -5.77 18.34
CA PRO A 169 6.65 -5.60 17.78
C PRO A 169 7.21 -6.82 17.05
N ILE A 170 8.12 -6.57 16.10
CA ILE A 170 8.83 -7.62 15.38
C ILE A 170 9.61 -8.48 16.38
N LYS A 171 9.38 -9.80 16.38
CA LYS A 171 10.11 -10.69 17.29
C LYS A 171 11.57 -10.82 16.86
N ARG A 172 12.47 -10.88 17.83
CA ARG A 172 13.90 -11.10 17.58
C ARG A 172 14.12 -12.43 16.86
N ASN A 173 15.04 -12.43 15.90
CA ASN A 173 15.45 -13.61 15.11
C ASN A 173 14.29 -14.27 14.34
N GLU A 174 13.21 -13.54 14.08
CA GLU A 174 12.13 -14.05 13.25
C GLU A 174 12.50 -13.97 11.76
N LYS A 175 11.95 -14.90 10.96
CA LYS A 175 12.10 -14.87 9.51
C LYS A 175 11.50 -13.59 8.93
N ILE A 176 12.04 -13.17 7.79
CA ILE A 176 11.41 -12.16 6.93
C ILE A 176 10.00 -12.65 6.57
N LEU A 177 8.99 -11.77 6.65
CA LEU A 177 7.57 -12.11 6.53
C LEU A 177 7.03 -13.07 7.61
N GLY A 178 7.68 -13.11 8.77
CA GLY A 178 7.21 -13.89 9.90
C GLY A 178 5.84 -13.48 10.45
N HIS A 179 5.40 -14.19 11.47
CA HIS A 179 4.13 -14.02 12.15
C HIS A 179 3.93 -12.66 12.86
N SER A 180 4.99 -11.90 13.15
CA SER A 180 4.86 -10.51 13.64
C SER A 180 4.91 -9.46 12.54
N ALA A 181 5.26 -9.82 11.30
CA ALA A 181 5.41 -8.84 10.23
C ALA A 181 4.05 -8.20 9.88
N PRO A 182 3.99 -6.87 9.64
CA PRO A 182 2.77 -6.18 9.24
C PRO A 182 2.35 -6.45 7.78
N GLY A 183 3.09 -7.31 7.05
CA GLY A 183 2.99 -7.44 5.59
C GLY A 183 3.66 -6.26 4.88
N GLY A 184 3.60 -6.25 3.55
CA GLY A 184 4.22 -5.20 2.74
C GLY A 184 3.97 -5.36 1.24
N SER A 185 4.36 -4.40 0.41
CA SER A 185 5.10 -3.19 0.79
C SER A 185 4.22 -2.05 1.32
N SER A 186 2.90 -2.17 1.25
CA SER A 186 1.92 -1.16 1.70
C SER A 186 1.56 -1.29 3.19
N SER A 187 2.58 -1.45 4.04
CA SER A 187 2.43 -1.77 5.47
C SER A 187 1.69 -0.67 6.25
N GLY A 188 2.12 0.59 6.11
CA GLY A 188 1.50 1.73 6.76
C GLY A 188 0.02 1.93 6.42
N PRO A 189 -0.37 1.99 5.13
CA PRO A 189 -1.78 2.01 4.73
C PRO A 189 -2.63 0.89 5.34
N ALA A 190 -2.13 -0.35 5.36
CA ALA A 190 -2.85 -1.49 5.93
C ALA A 190 -3.02 -1.34 7.46
N VAL A 191 -1.95 -0.94 8.16
CA VAL A 191 -2.00 -0.68 9.60
C VAL A 191 -2.88 0.52 9.94
N ALA A 192 -2.84 1.58 9.14
CA ALA A 192 -3.66 2.78 9.35
C ALA A 192 -5.16 2.47 9.35
N VAL A 193 -5.64 1.66 8.40
CA VAL A 193 -7.06 1.21 8.40
C VAL A 193 -7.33 0.25 9.56
N ALA A 194 -6.42 -0.70 9.82
CA ALA A 194 -6.61 -1.69 10.88
C ALA A 194 -6.68 -1.07 12.29
N ALA A 195 -5.86 -0.06 12.57
CA ALA A 195 -5.76 0.67 13.83
C ALA A 195 -6.74 1.85 13.94
N GLY A 196 -7.50 2.13 12.88
CA GLY A 196 -8.52 3.17 12.85
C GLY A 196 -7.96 4.58 12.71
N PHE A 197 -6.82 4.78 12.04
CA PHE A 197 -6.29 6.12 11.71
C PHE A 197 -7.02 6.78 10.56
N SER A 198 -7.70 6.00 9.73
CA SER A 198 -8.50 6.48 8.60
C SER A 198 -9.46 5.38 8.15
N PRO A 199 -10.65 5.71 7.60
CA PRO A 199 -11.57 4.69 7.11
C PRO A 199 -11.10 4.11 5.76
N LEU A 200 -10.23 4.83 5.05
CA LEU A 200 -9.70 4.46 3.74
C LEU A 200 -8.19 4.62 3.73
N ALA A 201 -7.51 3.75 3.00
CA ALA A 201 -6.13 3.97 2.63
C ALA A 201 -5.86 3.46 1.21
N MET A 202 -4.84 4.01 0.57
CA MET A 202 -4.41 3.61 -0.76
C MET A 202 -2.97 3.13 -0.74
N GLY A 203 -2.76 1.92 -1.23
CA GLY A 203 -1.46 1.29 -1.42
C GLY A 203 -1.15 1.05 -2.89
N THR A 204 -0.03 0.37 -3.13
CA THR A 204 0.35 -0.12 -4.45
C THR A 204 0.71 -1.59 -4.34
N ASP A 205 0.44 -2.34 -5.40
CA ASP A 205 0.83 -3.73 -5.56
C ASP A 205 1.60 -3.90 -6.87
N ARG A 206 2.58 -4.79 -6.87
CA ARG A 206 3.42 -5.12 -8.03
C ARG A 206 3.63 -6.63 -8.09
N ASP A 207 3.86 -7.22 -6.93
CA ASP A 207 3.90 -8.64 -6.65
C ASP A 207 4.10 -8.76 -5.14
N ASN A 208 3.33 -9.62 -4.46
CA ASN A 208 3.53 -9.82 -3.02
C ASN A 208 4.54 -10.95 -2.84
N ARG A 209 5.62 -10.70 -2.09
CA ARG A 209 6.52 -11.77 -1.67
C ARG A 209 5.72 -12.73 -0.79
N VAL A 210 5.51 -13.93 -1.29
CA VAL A 210 4.92 -15.04 -0.54
C VAL A 210 6.07 -15.95 -0.14
N ASP A 211 6.26 -16.19 1.16
CA ASP A 211 7.14 -17.28 1.59
C ASP A 211 6.50 -18.58 1.11
N ARG A 212 7.24 -19.40 0.35
CA ARG A 212 6.70 -20.66 -0.20
C ARG A 212 6.19 -21.48 0.97
N ASN A 213 4.87 -21.59 1.12
CA ASN A 213 4.28 -22.49 2.10
C ASN A 213 4.28 -23.90 1.49
N PRO A 214 5.14 -24.83 1.94
CA PRO A 214 5.20 -26.17 1.36
C PRO A 214 3.93 -27.01 1.62
N LEU A 215 2.99 -26.51 2.44
CA LEU A 215 1.70 -27.14 2.70
C LEU A 215 0.60 -26.70 1.71
N LEU A 216 0.87 -25.70 0.87
CA LEU A 216 -0.04 -25.15 -0.15
C LEU A 216 0.65 -25.20 -1.51
N ASP A 217 0.85 -26.41 -2.02
CA ASP A 217 1.42 -26.75 -3.33
C ASP A 217 0.45 -26.40 -4.49
N ILE A 218 -0.33 -25.32 -4.34
CA ILE A 218 -1.48 -25.05 -5.21
C ILE A 218 -1.05 -24.41 -6.52
N LEU A 219 0.15 -23.81 -6.61
CA LEU A 219 0.64 -23.16 -7.83
C LEU A 219 2.19 -23.13 -7.88
N ASP A 220 2.79 -23.87 -8.82
CA ASP A 220 4.24 -23.84 -9.08
C ASP A 220 4.62 -22.61 -9.92
N LEU A 221 5.28 -21.64 -9.28
CA LEU A 221 5.75 -20.41 -9.94
C LEU A 221 6.62 -20.65 -11.18
N SER A 222 7.18 -21.85 -11.35
CA SER A 222 7.88 -22.21 -12.58
C SER A 222 6.98 -22.15 -13.83
N GLU A 223 5.65 -22.26 -13.68
CA GLU A 223 4.68 -22.09 -14.77
C GLU A 223 4.67 -20.67 -15.34
N LEU A 224 5.11 -19.66 -14.59
CA LEU A 224 5.25 -18.28 -15.05
C LEU A 224 6.61 -18.01 -15.72
N ASN A 225 7.51 -19.00 -15.77
CA ASN A 225 8.79 -18.85 -16.43
C ASN A 225 8.60 -18.72 -17.94
N ILE A 226 9.38 -17.81 -18.54
CA ILE A 226 9.44 -17.60 -19.98
C ILE A 226 10.73 -18.23 -20.48
N ASP A 227 10.63 -19.19 -21.40
CA ASP A 227 11.76 -19.99 -21.90
C ASP A 227 12.59 -20.65 -20.77
N GLY A 228 11.89 -21.10 -19.71
CA GLY A 228 12.52 -21.73 -18.55
C GLY A 228 13.25 -20.78 -17.61
N LYS A 229 13.09 -19.46 -17.76
CA LYS A 229 13.72 -18.44 -16.91
C LYS A 229 12.66 -17.56 -16.23
N ASP A 230 13.00 -17.05 -15.05
CA ASP A 230 12.19 -16.04 -14.38
C ASP A 230 12.10 -14.78 -15.26
N ALA A 231 10.88 -14.29 -15.45
CA ALA A 231 10.59 -13.06 -16.17
C ALA A 231 10.24 -11.90 -15.22
N ILE A 232 9.76 -12.18 -14.01
CA ILE A 232 9.17 -11.19 -13.11
C ILE A 232 10.24 -10.24 -12.58
N MET A 233 11.34 -10.77 -12.03
CA MET A 233 12.39 -9.94 -11.44
C MET A 233 13.18 -9.15 -12.48
N PRO A 234 13.57 -9.70 -13.65
CA PRO A 234 14.19 -8.90 -14.71
C PRO A 234 13.32 -7.72 -15.16
N ILE A 235 12.01 -7.94 -15.36
CA ILE A 235 11.06 -6.86 -15.63
C ILE A 235 11.05 -5.85 -14.47
N ALA A 236 11.05 -6.31 -13.22
CA ALA A 236 11.05 -5.46 -12.04
C ALA A 236 12.22 -4.50 -11.99
N PHE A 237 13.42 -5.05 -12.11
CA PHE A 237 14.66 -4.31 -12.05
C PHE A 237 14.76 -3.32 -13.20
N TRP A 238 14.42 -3.76 -14.40
CA TRP A 238 14.46 -2.90 -15.58
C TRP A 238 13.47 -1.74 -15.46
N ASP A 239 12.21 -2.02 -15.12
CA ASP A 239 11.20 -0.97 -14.93
C ASP A 239 11.58 -0.01 -13.81
N PHE A 240 12.09 -0.53 -12.69
CA PHE A 240 12.52 0.29 -11.56
C PHE A 240 13.63 1.26 -11.97
N LYS A 241 14.66 0.79 -12.69
CA LYS A 241 15.78 1.62 -13.14
C LYS A 241 15.38 2.60 -14.26
N HIS A 242 14.65 2.14 -15.26
CA HIS A 242 14.46 2.88 -16.52
C HIS A 242 13.16 3.69 -16.60
N ILE A 243 12.15 3.34 -15.81
CA ILE A 243 10.86 4.03 -15.80
C ILE A 243 10.64 4.64 -14.41
N GLY A 244 10.71 3.80 -13.38
CA GLY A 244 10.17 4.17 -12.08
C GLY A 244 10.96 5.26 -11.35
N ILE A 245 12.26 5.05 -11.14
CA ILE A 245 13.12 6.06 -10.51
C ILE A 245 13.15 7.36 -11.34
N PRO A 246 13.33 7.35 -12.67
CA PRO A 246 13.26 8.56 -13.48
C PRO A 246 11.94 9.31 -13.33
N THR A 247 10.79 8.64 -13.49
CA THR A 247 9.48 9.30 -13.37
C THR A 247 9.22 9.81 -11.96
N PHE A 248 9.72 9.12 -10.94
CA PHE A 248 9.63 9.60 -9.56
C PHE A 248 10.43 10.90 -9.36
N ILE A 249 11.66 10.95 -9.87
CA ILE A 249 12.53 12.13 -9.80
C ILE A 249 11.91 13.31 -10.55
N GLU A 250 11.35 13.09 -11.75
CA GLU A 250 10.66 14.11 -12.56
C GLU A 250 9.45 14.73 -11.84
N GLY A 251 8.87 14.01 -10.88
CA GLY A 251 7.76 14.50 -10.07
C GLY A 251 8.14 15.59 -9.06
N PHE A 252 9.45 15.81 -8.82
CA PHE A 252 9.94 16.84 -7.93
C PHE A 252 10.47 18.05 -8.68
N SER A 253 10.23 19.24 -8.13
CA SER A 253 10.86 20.48 -8.59
C SER A 253 12.31 20.62 -8.11
N ASP A 254 12.68 19.91 -7.05
CA ASP A 254 13.99 19.94 -6.40
C ASP A 254 14.35 18.53 -5.93
N ALA A 255 14.68 17.66 -6.89
CA ALA A 255 15.09 16.30 -6.61
C ALA A 255 16.55 16.28 -6.11
N PRO A 256 16.85 15.62 -4.97
CA PRO A 256 18.19 15.60 -4.39
C PRO A 256 19.18 14.68 -5.15
N VAL A 257 18.66 13.85 -6.06
CA VAL A 257 19.40 12.91 -6.90
C VAL A 257 18.74 12.84 -8.27
N ALA A 258 19.52 12.54 -9.31
CA ALA A 258 19.08 12.48 -10.70
C ALA A 258 18.96 11.06 -11.26
N SER A 259 19.45 10.03 -10.54
CA SER A 259 19.41 8.65 -11.04
C SER A 259 19.50 7.58 -9.93
N LEU A 260 19.31 6.32 -10.31
CA LEU A 260 19.50 5.17 -9.42
C LEU A 260 20.95 5.06 -8.93
N GLU A 261 21.92 5.38 -9.79
CA GLU A 261 23.35 5.39 -9.44
C GLU A 261 23.65 6.39 -8.32
N GLU A 262 23.03 7.57 -8.35
CA GLU A 262 23.19 8.57 -7.31
C GLU A 262 22.50 8.17 -6.00
N ILE A 263 21.36 7.47 -6.07
CA ILE A 263 20.72 6.86 -4.88
C ILE A 263 21.68 5.86 -4.21
N VAL A 264 22.26 4.95 -5.00
CA VAL A 264 23.20 3.94 -4.49
C VAL A 264 24.40 4.60 -3.82
N ARG A 265 24.99 5.61 -4.46
CA ARG A 265 26.11 6.39 -3.91
C ARG A 265 25.72 7.13 -2.63
N PHE A 266 24.53 7.73 -2.58
CA PHE A 266 24.03 8.40 -1.38
C PHE A 266 23.93 7.43 -0.20
N ASN A 267 23.40 6.23 -0.42
CA ASN A 267 23.30 5.21 0.63
C ASN A 267 24.69 4.81 1.14
N GLU A 268 25.65 4.59 0.25
CA GLU A 268 27.05 4.26 0.61
C GLU A 268 27.73 5.34 1.44
N GLN A 269 27.45 6.61 1.16
CA GLN A 269 28.00 7.74 1.90
C GLN A 269 27.29 7.97 3.25
N ASN A 270 26.07 7.44 3.41
CA ASN A 270 25.20 7.66 4.56
C ASN A 270 24.71 6.34 5.16
N GLN A 271 25.60 5.35 5.32
CA GLN A 271 25.23 3.98 5.73
C GLN A 271 24.52 3.95 7.08
N ASN A 272 24.97 4.73 8.06
CA ASN A 272 24.34 4.77 9.38
C ASN A 272 22.87 5.22 9.35
N LEU A 273 22.50 6.02 8.34
CA LEU A 273 21.14 6.52 8.16
C LEU A 273 20.32 5.58 7.27
N THR A 274 20.93 5.10 6.19
CA THR A 274 20.21 4.40 5.11
C THR A 274 20.27 2.89 5.24
N MET A 275 21.33 2.33 5.81
CA MET A 275 21.55 0.89 5.93
C MET A 275 21.99 0.52 7.36
N PRO A 276 21.22 0.91 8.40
CA PRO A 276 21.54 0.55 9.78
C PRO A 276 21.32 -0.94 10.04
N GLU A 277 21.91 -1.47 11.10
CA GLU A 277 21.60 -2.82 11.59
C GLU A 277 20.09 -2.96 11.92
N PRO A 278 19.43 -4.07 11.54
CA PRO A 278 19.98 -5.26 10.89
C PRO A 278 19.99 -5.23 9.35
N PHE A 279 19.56 -4.14 8.71
CA PHE A 279 19.38 -4.02 7.26
C PHE A 279 20.52 -3.24 6.60
N THR A 280 21.68 -3.89 6.48
CA THR A 280 22.95 -3.23 6.11
C THR A 280 23.28 -3.25 4.61
N LYS A 281 22.34 -3.67 3.76
CA LYS A 281 22.59 -3.93 2.34
C LYS A 281 21.65 -3.16 1.40
N GLN A 282 22.08 -3.08 0.14
CA GLN A 282 21.30 -2.56 -0.99
C GLN A 282 21.46 -3.42 -2.27
N ASP A 283 21.57 -4.75 -2.10
CA ASP A 283 21.84 -5.70 -3.18
C ASP A 283 20.80 -5.68 -4.31
N GLN A 284 19.54 -5.36 -4.03
CA GLN A 284 18.51 -5.25 -5.07
C GLN A 284 18.68 -3.98 -5.91
N LEU A 285 19.14 -2.87 -5.31
CA LEU A 285 19.48 -1.66 -6.07
C LEU A 285 20.68 -1.92 -6.98
N LEU A 286 21.69 -2.64 -6.50
CA LEU A 286 22.86 -3.03 -7.32
C LEU A 286 22.45 -3.96 -8.47
N ARG A 287 21.59 -4.96 -8.21
CA ARG A 287 21.03 -5.82 -9.28
C ARG A 287 20.21 -5.03 -10.29
N ALA A 288 19.48 -4.01 -9.84
CA ALA A 288 18.76 -3.11 -10.72
C ALA A 288 19.71 -2.27 -11.58
N LEU A 289 20.84 -1.81 -11.04
CA LEU A 289 21.87 -1.11 -11.82
C LEU A 289 22.49 -1.98 -12.91
N ASP A 290 22.76 -3.25 -12.59
CA ASP A 290 23.40 -4.19 -13.50
C ASP A 290 22.44 -4.82 -14.52
N ILE A 291 21.14 -4.51 -14.45
CA ILE A 291 20.16 -5.07 -15.37
C ILE A 291 20.43 -4.62 -16.81
N ALA A 292 20.48 -5.59 -17.72
CA ALA A 292 20.63 -5.38 -19.15
C ALA A 292 19.29 -5.61 -19.88
N GLY A 293 19.22 -5.16 -21.13
CA GLY A 293 18.06 -5.33 -22.00
C GLY A 293 17.56 -3.99 -22.54
N THR A 294 17.06 -4.04 -23.76
CA THR A 294 16.40 -2.91 -24.44
C THR A 294 14.94 -2.79 -24.00
N SER A 295 14.34 -1.62 -24.22
CA SER A 295 12.92 -1.39 -23.96
C SER A 295 12.02 -2.34 -24.74
N GLU A 296 12.40 -2.70 -25.99
CA GLU A 296 11.63 -3.63 -26.81
C GLU A 296 11.71 -5.07 -26.29
N GLU A 297 12.90 -5.54 -25.89
CA GLU A 297 13.06 -6.88 -25.29
C GLU A 297 12.24 -7.02 -24.01
N ILE A 298 12.25 -6.01 -23.15
CA ILE A 298 11.47 -6.00 -21.91
C ILE A 298 9.98 -5.89 -22.19
N ALA A 299 9.56 -5.10 -23.18
CA ALA A 299 8.17 -5.04 -23.62
C ALA A 299 7.69 -6.41 -24.15
N GLN A 300 8.52 -7.12 -24.91
CA GLN A 300 8.23 -8.50 -25.35
C GLN A 300 8.12 -9.45 -24.17
N LEU A 301 9.05 -9.40 -23.22
CA LEU A 301 9.02 -10.24 -22.03
C LEU A 301 7.76 -10.00 -21.19
N LYS A 302 7.36 -8.73 -21.00
CA LYS A 302 6.10 -8.36 -20.34
C LYS A 302 4.87 -8.93 -21.06
N ARG A 303 4.81 -8.81 -22.39
CA ARG A 303 3.69 -9.36 -23.19
C ARG A 303 3.58 -10.87 -23.00
N ARG A 304 4.71 -11.59 -23.10
CA ARG A 304 4.74 -13.05 -22.93
C ARG A 304 4.38 -13.50 -21.52
N LEU A 305 4.88 -12.82 -20.49
CA LEU A 305 4.50 -13.07 -19.09
C LEU A 305 3.00 -12.84 -18.89
N ARG A 306 2.45 -11.76 -19.46
CA ARG A 306 1.03 -11.43 -19.41
C ARG A 306 0.16 -12.49 -20.07
N GLU A 307 0.53 -12.92 -21.28
CA GLU A 307 -0.15 -14.00 -22.01
C GLU A 307 -0.10 -15.32 -21.23
N THR A 308 1.05 -15.67 -20.66
CA THR A 308 1.25 -16.88 -19.87
C THR A 308 0.36 -16.87 -18.62
N GLY A 309 0.39 -15.78 -17.85
CA GLY A 309 -0.45 -15.62 -16.66
C GLY A 309 -1.95 -15.72 -17.00
N LYS A 310 -2.39 -15.01 -18.06
CA LYS A 310 -3.78 -15.09 -18.54
C LYS A 310 -4.16 -16.52 -18.95
N SER A 311 -3.30 -17.22 -19.67
CA SER A 311 -3.54 -18.59 -20.11
C SER A 311 -3.73 -19.54 -18.94
N ILE A 312 -2.87 -19.46 -17.92
CA ILE A 312 -2.94 -20.33 -16.73
C ILE A 312 -4.26 -20.10 -15.98
N ILE A 313 -4.59 -18.84 -15.70
CA ILE A 313 -5.81 -18.50 -14.95
C ILE A 313 -7.07 -18.86 -15.74
N ASN A 314 -7.14 -18.49 -17.02
CA ASN A 314 -8.34 -18.75 -17.84
C ASN A 314 -8.57 -20.25 -18.00
N ARG A 315 -7.52 -21.06 -18.16
CA ARG A 315 -7.64 -22.52 -18.18
C ARG A 315 -8.37 -23.05 -16.96
N VAL A 316 -8.04 -22.56 -15.75
CA VAL A 316 -8.69 -23.00 -14.50
C VAL A 316 -10.14 -22.50 -14.44
N LEU A 317 -10.37 -21.22 -14.72
CA LEU A 317 -11.72 -20.64 -14.70
C LEU A 317 -12.67 -21.31 -15.71
N ASP A 318 -12.17 -21.65 -16.90
CA ASP A 318 -12.94 -22.28 -17.98
C ASP A 318 -13.20 -23.76 -17.69
N ALA A 319 -12.18 -24.50 -17.26
CA ALA A 319 -12.30 -25.94 -16.98
C ALA A 319 -13.27 -26.23 -15.83
N GLU A 320 -13.23 -25.40 -14.78
CA GLU A 320 -14.11 -25.53 -13.62
C GLU A 320 -15.45 -24.79 -13.79
N ASN A 321 -15.59 -24.01 -14.87
CA ASN A 321 -16.76 -23.16 -15.15
C ASN A 321 -17.13 -22.24 -13.96
N VAL A 322 -16.13 -21.50 -13.46
CA VAL A 322 -16.27 -20.57 -12.32
C VAL A 322 -15.94 -19.12 -12.70
N ASN A 323 -16.46 -18.17 -11.92
CA ASN A 323 -16.23 -16.74 -12.16
C ASN A 323 -15.07 -16.14 -11.34
N CYS A 324 -14.61 -16.84 -10.31
CA CYS A 324 -13.54 -16.39 -9.45
C CYS A 324 -12.76 -17.58 -8.87
N ILE A 325 -11.48 -17.36 -8.57
CA ILE A 325 -10.63 -18.32 -7.83
C ILE A 325 -10.32 -17.71 -6.47
N ALA A 326 -10.49 -18.51 -5.42
CA ALA A 326 -10.20 -18.12 -4.05
C ALA A 326 -9.09 -19.00 -3.46
N ALA A 327 -8.11 -18.40 -2.80
CA ALA A 327 -7.03 -19.11 -2.13
C ALA A 327 -6.59 -18.36 -0.85
N PRO A 328 -5.87 -18.99 0.09
CA PRO A 328 -5.28 -18.28 1.23
C PRO A 328 -4.50 -17.05 0.77
N ALA A 329 -4.60 -15.94 1.51
CA ALA A 329 -3.96 -14.67 1.13
C ALA A 329 -2.42 -14.73 1.12
N ASP A 330 -1.85 -15.73 1.79
CA ASP A 330 -0.43 -16.09 1.80
C ASP A 330 -0.08 -17.19 0.78
N SER A 331 -0.89 -17.35 -0.27
CA SER A 331 -0.59 -18.23 -1.41
C SER A 331 -0.09 -17.45 -2.62
N ALA A 332 0.50 -18.15 -3.59
CA ALA A 332 1.03 -17.54 -4.81
C ALA A 332 -0.03 -16.92 -5.74
N ILE A 333 -1.33 -17.01 -5.44
CA ILE A 333 -2.42 -16.54 -6.33
C ILE A 333 -2.27 -15.06 -6.71
N CYS A 334 -1.77 -14.21 -5.81
CA CYS A 334 -1.52 -12.79 -6.10
C CYS A 334 -0.45 -12.60 -7.18
N ILE A 335 0.56 -13.48 -7.22
CA ILE A 335 1.66 -13.46 -8.20
C ILE A 335 1.12 -13.76 -9.59
N TYR A 336 0.32 -14.83 -9.73
CA TYR A 336 -0.35 -15.16 -11.00
C TYR A 336 -1.30 -14.06 -11.44
N THR A 337 -2.03 -13.50 -10.49
CA THR A 337 -2.96 -12.41 -10.76
C THR A 337 -2.23 -11.15 -11.22
N ALA A 338 -1.10 -10.79 -10.61
CA ALA A 338 -0.25 -9.68 -11.02
C ALA A 338 0.38 -9.93 -12.41
N ALA A 339 0.87 -11.15 -12.65
CA ALA A 339 1.41 -11.56 -13.95
C ALA A 339 0.35 -11.44 -15.06
N ALA A 340 -0.88 -11.89 -14.83
CA ALA A 340 -2.03 -11.72 -15.73
C ALA A 340 -2.62 -10.29 -15.73
N GLY A 341 -2.28 -9.49 -14.72
CA GLY A 341 -2.92 -8.24 -14.30
C GLY A 341 -4.42 -8.30 -14.38
N TYR A 342 -4.94 -9.33 -13.73
CA TYR A 342 -6.34 -9.49 -13.42
C TYR A 342 -6.64 -8.79 -12.08
N PRO A 343 -7.89 -8.41 -11.81
CA PRO A 343 -8.25 -7.86 -10.53
C PRO A 343 -8.27 -8.95 -9.45
N HIS A 344 -7.86 -8.60 -8.24
CA HIS A 344 -8.09 -9.41 -7.04
C HIS A 344 -8.42 -8.52 -5.84
N ILE A 345 -8.98 -9.17 -4.82
CA ILE A 345 -9.30 -8.62 -3.52
C ILE A 345 -8.76 -9.56 -2.45
N THR A 346 -8.51 -9.04 -1.25
CA THR A 346 -8.28 -9.87 -0.07
C THR A 346 -9.31 -9.50 0.99
N ILE A 347 -9.96 -10.52 1.54
CA ILE A 347 -10.98 -10.37 2.57
C ILE A 347 -10.52 -11.03 3.88
N PRO A 348 -10.77 -10.41 5.04
CA PRO A 348 -10.40 -10.98 6.33
C PRO A 348 -11.25 -12.20 6.64
N LEU A 349 -10.61 -13.28 7.09
CA LEU A 349 -11.29 -14.50 7.51
C LEU A 349 -11.39 -14.54 9.04
N LYS A 350 -10.26 -14.69 9.74
CA LYS A 350 -10.17 -14.72 11.20
C LYS A 350 -8.79 -14.26 11.69
N LYS A 351 -8.53 -14.42 12.99
CA LYS A 351 -7.21 -14.30 13.61
C LYS A 351 -6.72 -15.68 14.04
N LEU A 352 -5.41 -15.88 14.02
CA LEU A 352 -4.78 -17.09 14.55
C LEU A 352 -4.92 -17.10 16.08
N ASN A 353 -5.31 -18.25 16.64
CA ASN A 353 -5.55 -18.37 18.09
C ASN A 353 -4.29 -18.16 18.94
N TYR A 354 -3.11 -18.49 18.43
CA TYR A 354 -1.88 -18.49 19.22
C TYR A 354 -1.23 -17.10 19.39
N ASN A 355 -1.46 -16.16 18.46
CA ASN A 355 -0.85 -14.82 18.53
C ASN A 355 -1.75 -13.68 18.04
N GLY A 356 -2.99 -13.95 17.65
CA GLY A 356 -3.91 -12.93 17.17
C GLY A 356 -3.63 -12.40 15.76
N ARG A 357 -2.65 -12.93 15.01
CA ARG A 357 -2.36 -12.49 13.64
C ARG A 357 -3.58 -12.70 12.73
N PRO A 358 -4.07 -11.68 12.02
CA PRO A 358 -5.16 -11.85 11.07
C PRO A 358 -4.70 -12.70 9.86
N PHE A 359 -5.61 -13.48 9.30
CA PHE A 359 -5.44 -14.17 8.03
C PHE A 359 -6.72 -14.04 7.20
N GLY A 360 -6.56 -14.15 5.89
CA GLY A 360 -7.63 -13.88 4.94
C GLY A 360 -7.58 -14.77 3.72
N ILE A 361 -8.52 -14.54 2.82
CA ILE A 361 -8.64 -15.21 1.53
C ILE A 361 -8.44 -14.17 0.45
N CYS A 362 -7.56 -14.46 -0.50
CA CYS A 362 -7.43 -13.70 -1.74
C CYS A 362 -8.40 -14.30 -2.77
N VAL A 363 -9.17 -13.43 -3.43
CA VAL A 363 -10.13 -13.82 -4.47
C VAL A 363 -9.83 -13.01 -5.72
N MET A 364 -9.71 -13.69 -6.85
CA MET A 364 -9.40 -13.08 -8.13
C MET A 364 -10.48 -13.39 -9.16
N ALA A 365 -10.64 -12.50 -10.14
CA ALA A 365 -11.60 -12.63 -11.24
C ALA A 365 -10.89 -12.39 -12.58
N ARG A 366 -11.62 -12.45 -13.69
CA ARG A 366 -11.06 -12.18 -15.03
C ARG A 366 -10.72 -10.71 -15.21
N GLU A 367 -10.00 -10.44 -16.30
CA GLU A 367 -9.73 -9.08 -16.78
C GLU A 367 -10.99 -8.22 -16.81
N ASN A 368 -10.94 -7.04 -16.21
CA ASN A 368 -12.04 -6.06 -16.17
C ASN A 368 -13.34 -6.55 -15.50
N ASP A 369 -13.28 -7.62 -14.69
CA ASP A 369 -14.42 -8.17 -13.95
C ASP A 369 -14.42 -7.74 -12.47
N GLU A 370 -13.96 -6.53 -12.13
CA GLU A 370 -13.98 -5.99 -10.77
C GLU A 370 -15.39 -6.07 -10.16
N ALA A 371 -16.43 -5.93 -10.97
CA ALA A 371 -17.82 -6.05 -10.55
C ALA A 371 -18.16 -7.42 -9.93
N VAL A 372 -17.52 -8.52 -10.40
CA VAL A 372 -17.67 -9.86 -9.80
C VAL A 372 -17.11 -9.85 -8.37
N LEU A 373 -15.94 -9.25 -8.19
CA LEU A 373 -15.27 -9.17 -6.89
C LEU A 373 -16.05 -8.28 -5.91
N LEU A 374 -16.58 -7.15 -6.37
CA LEU A 374 -17.45 -6.29 -5.56
C LEU A 374 -18.71 -7.02 -5.09
N ARG A 375 -19.36 -7.80 -5.97
CA ARG A 375 -20.50 -8.65 -5.60
C ARG A 375 -20.10 -9.74 -4.61
N PHE A 376 -18.94 -10.36 -4.80
CA PHE A 376 -18.41 -11.36 -3.87
C PHE A 376 -18.18 -10.76 -2.48
N MET A 377 -17.56 -9.59 -2.36
CA MET A 377 -17.35 -8.92 -1.08
C MET A 377 -18.67 -8.57 -0.39
N ALA A 378 -19.63 -8.02 -1.13
CA ALA A 378 -20.94 -7.69 -0.57
C ALA A 378 -21.66 -8.94 -0.04
N ALA A 379 -21.63 -10.05 -0.79
CA ALA A 379 -22.19 -11.32 -0.35
C ALA A 379 -21.45 -11.86 0.89
N TYR A 380 -20.11 -11.84 0.87
CA TYR A 380 -19.29 -12.29 1.99
C TYR A 380 -19.56 -11.50 3.27
N GLU A 381 -19.57 -10.17 3.22
CA GLU A 381 -19.90 -9.33 4.37
C GLU A 381 -21.32 -9.60 4.92
N SER A 382 -22.29 -9.86 4.04
CA SER A 382 -23.66 -10.16 4.47
C SER A 382 -23.82 -11.50 5.19
N MET A 383 -22.88 -12.44 4.99
CA MET A 383 -22.94 -13.81 5.50
C MET A 383 -21.95 -14.09 6.62
N THR A 384 -20.97 -13.21 6.83
CA THR A 384 -19.89 -13.43 7.79
C THR A 384 -19.94 -12.45 8.95
N ALA A 385 -19.33 -12.84 10.07
CA ALA A 385 -19.18 -11.93 11.19
C ALA A 385 -18.24 -10.77 10.81
N PRO A 386 -18.43 -9.57 11.39
CA PRO A 386 -17.51 -8.46 11.21
C PRO A 386 -16.07 -8.87 11.52
N ARG A 387 -15.12 -8.27 10.80
CA ARG A 387 -13.69 -8.54 11.02
C ARG A 387 -13.34 -8.33 12.49
N SER A 388 -12.40 -9.12 12.98
CA SER A 388 -11.82 -8.87 14.29
C SER A 388 -11.02 -7.57 14.29
N VAL A 389 -11.26 -6.70 15.26
CA VAL A 389 -10.45 -5.49 15.50
C VAL A 389 -9.23 -5.80 16.38
N PRO A 390 -8.14 -5.02 16.28
CA PRO A 390 -7.02 -5.12 17.21
C PRO A 390 -7.46 -4.68 18.62
N SER A 391 -6.80 -5.20 19.66
CA SER A 391 -7.06 -4.77 21.04
C SER A 391 -6.52 -3.37 21.32
N LEU A 392 -5.51 -2.92 20.55
CA LEU A 392 -4.79 -1.66 20.75
C LEU A 392 -4.31 -1.47 22.20
N VAL A 393 -3.90 -2.57 22.85
CA VAL A 393 -3.26 -2.56 24.15
C VAL A 393 -1.77 -2.80 23.89
N PHE A 394 -0.95 -1.77 24.13
CA PHE A 394 0.50 -1.77 23.88
C PHE A 394 1.27 -1.53 25.17
#